data_AF-A0A7C5SZW4-F1
#
_entry.id   AF-A0A7C5SZW4-F1
#
_cell.length_a   1.000
_cell.length_b   1.000
_cell.length_c   1.000
_cell.angle_alpha   90.00
_cell.angle_beta   90.00
_cell.angle_gamma   90.00
#
_symmetry.space_group_name_H-M   'P 1'
#
loop_
_entity.id
_entity.type
_entity.pdbx_description
1 polymer ?
#
loop_
_entity_poly.entity_id
_entity_poly.type
_entity_poly.pdbx_seq_one_letter_code
_entity_poly.pdbx_strand_id
1 'polypeptide(L)'
;MTGRRIKSFIKSYSEPILYLLVLLSVSLHKFLGIPNLSIFFLLFPLTFLELRLLDRWVFLWLFYPVAFLFFDALWLLGMTLSAFAEELFFRAYLMKRYSNLKVSLMFVIPHFILYPGILSLLTFFPSLLFGFAYQKTKSLAFVSLLHLVSNLVYFKLISSLLTF
;
A
#
# COMPACT_ATOMS: atom_id res chain seq x y z
N MET A 1 6.57 30.68 -17.20
CA MET A 1 7.01 29.37 -17.80
C MET A 1 7.76 28.47 -16.82
N THR A 2 8.42 29.00 -15.78
CA THR A 2 9.19 28.26 -14.75
C THR A 2 8.33 27.32 -13.88
N GLY A 3 7.12 27.71 -13.49
CA GLY A 3 6.26 26.89 -12.62
C GLY A 3 5.80 25.54 -13.19
N ARG A 4 5.61 25.43 -14.52
CA ARG A 4 5.26 24.16 -15.18
C ARG A 4 6.44 23.19 -15.27
N ARG A 5 7.67 23.70 -15.48
CA ARG A 5 8.89 22.87 -15.52
C ARG A 5 9.23 22.31 -14.14
N ILE A 6 9.07 23.09 -13.07
CA ILE A 6 9.32 22.63 -11.69
C ILE A 6 8.31 21.55 -11.29
N LYS A 7 7.01 21.73 -11.58
CA LYS A 7 5.99 20.69 -11.37
C LYS A 7 6.28 19.39 -12.14
N SER A 8 6.78 19.51 -13.37
CA SER A 8 7.17 18.36 -14.18
C SER A 8 8.43 17.66 -13.65
N PHE A 9 9.40 18.40 -13.12
CA PHE A 9 10.64 17.85 -12.57
C PHE A 9 10.39 17.13 -11.24
N ILE A 10 9.66 17.77 -10.32
CA ILE A 10 9.25 17.16 -9.04
C ILE A 10 8.55 15.83 -9.33
N LYS A 11 7.60 15.82 -10.28
CA LYS A 11 6.83 14.64 -10.66
C LYS A 11 7.65 13.49 -11.28
N SER A 12 8.78 13.77 -11.93
CA SER A 12 9.61 12.75 -12.62
C SER A 12 10.72 12.12 -11.77
N TYR A 13 11.11 12.75 -10.66
CA TYR A 13 12.18 12.25 -9.78
C TYR A 13 11.68 11.88 -8.38
N SER A 14 10.45 12.25 -8.04
CA SER A 14 9.89 11.93 -6.73
C SER A 14 9.63 10.44 -6.53
N GLU A 15 9.40 9.62 -7.58
CA GLU A 15 9.13 8.19 -7.40
C GLU A 15 10.32 7.43 -6.78
N PRO A 16 11.53 7.46 -7.38
CA PRO A 16 12.68 6.77 -6.81
C PRO A 16 13.07 7.36 -5.45
N ILE A 17 12.97 8.68 -5.26
CA ILE A 17 13.31 9.33 -3.98
C ILE A 17 12.38 8.85 -2.87
N LEU A 18 11.06 8.92 -3.07
CA LEU A 18 10.10 8.47 -2.06
C LEU A 18 10.21 6.97 -1.80
N TYR A 19 10.46 6.17 -2.83
CA TYR A 19 10.67 4.74 -2.66
C TYR A 19 11.93 4.45 -1.82
N LEU A 20 13.04 5.15 -2.07
CA LEU A 20 14.25 5.05 -1.25
C LEU A 20 13.99 5.50 0.20
N LEU A 21 13.16 6.53 0.41
CA LEU A 21 12.77 6.96 1.76
C LEU A 21 11.93 5.90 2.48
N VAL A 22 11.02 5.21 1.77
CA VAL A 22 10.30 4.05 2.31
C VAL A 22 11.30 2.96 2.72
N LEU A 23 12.23 2.58 1.84
CA LEU A 23 13.23 1.55 2.12
C LEU A 23 14.13 1.92 3.31
N LEU A 24 14.57 3.18 3.37
CA LEU A 24 15.37 3.69 4.47
C LEU A 24 14.57 3.63 5.78
N SER A 25 13.33 4.10 5.77
CA SER A 25 12.47 4.08 6.95
C SER A 25 12.27 2.66 7.51
N VAL A 26 11.91 1.70 6.66
CA VAL A 26 11.70 0.32 7.11
C VAL A 26 13.00 -0.34 7.56
N SER A 27 14.14 0.01 6.95
CA SER A 27 15.46 -0.49 7.38
C SER A 27 15.87 0.08 8.73
N LEU A 28 15.73 1.40 8.92
CA LEU A 28 16.01 2.06 10.21
C LEU A 28 15.12 1.50 11.32
N HIS A 29 13.85 1.26 11.02
CA HIS A 29 12.94 0.60 11.95
C HIS A 29 13.43 -0.81 12.30
N LYS A 30 13.75 -1.63 11.29
CA LYS A 30 14.16 -3.02 11.49
C LYS A 30 15.48 -3.16 12.26
N PHE A 31 16.49 -2.39 11.87
CA PHE A 31 17.87 -2.59 12.33
C PHE A 31 18.25 -1.69 13.51
N LEU A 32 17.58 -0.54 13.68
CA LEU A 32 17.90 0.42 14.74
C LEU A 32 16.73 0.64 15.71
N GLY A 33 15.56 0.01 15.50
CA GLY A 33 14.41 0.13 16.39
C GLY A 33 13.71 1.50 16.37
N ILE A 34 14.02 2.35 15.39
CA ILE A 34 13.41 3.68 15.24
C ILE A 34 11.92 3.51 14.88
N PRO A 35 11.00 4.39 15.32
CA PRO A 35 9.61 4.34 14.89
C PRO A 35 9.47 4.30 13.36
N ASN A 36 8.57 3.44 12.85
CA ASN A 36 8.41 3.29 11.41
C ASN A 36 7.67 4.51 10.82
N LEU A 37 8.41 5.34 10.08
CA LEU A 37 7.89 6.53 9.40
C LEU A 37 7.40 6.25 7.98
N SER A 38 7.37 4.98 7.53
CA SER A 38 7.06 4.63 6.14
C SER A 38 5.69 5.15 5.71
N ILE A 39 4.73 5.19 6.63
CA ILE A 39 3.37 5.66 6.36
C ILE A 39 3.34 7.10 5.82
N PHE A 40 4.23 7.98 6.31
CA PHE A 40 4.31 9.36 5.85
C PHE A 40 4.80 9.43 4.39
N PHE A 41 5.79 8.61 4.04
CA PHE A 41 6.32 8.56 2.67
C PHE A 41 5.34 7.89 1.70
N LEU A 42 4.62 6.86 2.16
CA LEU A 42 3.57 6.20 1.38
C LEU A 42 2.38 7.14 1.10
N LEU A 43 2.01 8.00 2.05
CA LEU A 43 0.94 8.98 1.91
C LEU A 43 1.37 10.27 1.20
N PHE A 44 2.67 10.55 1.11
CA PHE A 44 3.20 11.78 0.52
C PHE A 44 2.67 12.10 -0.90
N PRO A 45 2.39 11.12 -1.79
CA PRO A 45 1.75 11.40 -3.07
C PRO A 45 0.45 12.19 -2.98
N LEU A 46 -0.29 12.15 -1.86
CA LEU A 46 -1.51 12.98 -1.69
C LEU A 46 -1.26 14.49 -1.85
N THR A 47 -0.03 14.96 -1.63
CA THR A 47 0.31 16.39 -1.73
C THR A 47 0.35 16.91 -3.17
N PHE A 48 0.45 16.02 -4.17
CA PHE A 48 0.57 16.41 -5.57
C PHE A 48 -0.17 15.50 -6.56
N LEU A 49 -0.68 14.35 -6.12
CA LEU A 49 -1.38 13.38 -6.95
C LEU A 49 -2.86 13.74 -7.02
N GLU A 50 -3.33 14.13 -8.21
CA GLU A 50 -4.76 14.26 -8.46
C GLU A 50 -5.40 12.87 -8.43
N LEU A 51 -6.29 12.67 -7.45
CA LEU A 51 -6.96 11.41 -7.18
C LEU A 51 -8.47 11.56 -7.27
N ARG A 52 -9.12 10.58 -7.87
CA ARG A 52 -10.56 10.41 -7.78
C ARG A 52 -10.85 9.43 -6.64
N LEU A 53 -11.10 9.96 -5.45
CA LEU A 53 -11.43 9.14 -4.26
C LEU A 53 -12.87 8.62 -4.28
N LEU A 54 -13.76 9.34 -4.97
CA LEU A 54 -15.18 8.97 -5.10
C LEU A 54 -15.45 8.36 -6.49
N ASP A 55 -15.67 7.06 -6.49
CA ASP A 55 -16.03 6.26 -7.65
C ASP A 55 -17.10 5.20 -7.29
N ARG A 56 -17.61 4.49 -8.30
CA ARG A 56 -18.72 3.53 -8.12
C ARG A 56 -18.41 2.38 -7.15
N TRP A 57 -17.13 2.08 -6.88
CA TRP A 57 -16.71 1.02 -5.98
C TRP A 57 -16.65 1.46 -4.53
N VAL A 58 -16.76 2.76 -4.24
CA VAL A 58 -16.78 3.29 -2.87
C VAL A 58 -17.95 2.70 -2.08
N PHE A 59 -19.07 2.35 -2.71
CA PHE A 59 -20.19 1.71 -2.03
C PHE A 59 -19.85 0.35 -1.40
N LEU A 60 -18.78 -0.33 -1.86
CA LEU A 60 -18.32 -1.56 -1.20
C LEU A 60 -17.79 -1.30 0.21
N TRP A 61 -17.38 -0.07 0.53
CA TRP A 61 -17.00 0.30 1.89
C TRP A 61 -18.20 0.36 2.86
N LEU A 62 -19.44 0.29 2.37
CA LEU A 62 -20.60 0.11 3.25
C LEU A 62 -20.57 -1.24 3.98
N PHE A 63 -19.79 -2.22 3.51
CA PHE A 63 -19.56 -3.48 4.22
C PHE A 63 -18.45 -3.39 5.28
N TYR A 64 -17.69 -2.30 5.32
CA TYR A 64 -16.60 -2.10 6.28
C TYR A 64 -17.04 -2.19 7.76
N PRO A 65 -18.22 -1.67 8.18
CA PRO A 65 -18.72 -1.84 9.55
C PRO A 65 -18.83 -3.30 10.02
N VAL A 66 -19.05 -4.25 9.10
CA VAL A 66 -19.12 -5.68 9.43
C VAL A 66 -17.79 -6.19 9.99
N ALA A 67 -16.66 -5.63 9.59
CA ALA A 67 -15.35 -6.03 10.08
C ALA A 67 -15.16 -5.75 11.59
N PHE A 68 -15.82 -4.74 12.16
CA PHE A 68 -15.74 -4.43 13.59
C PHE A 68 -16.39 -5.50 14.48
N LEU A 69 -17.20 -6.40 13.91
CA LEU A 69 -17.73 -7.56 14.65
C LEU A 69 -16.65 -8.61 14.95
N PHE A 70 -15.52 -8.56 14.24
CA PHE A 70 -14.48 -9.59 14.28
C PHE A 70 -13.11 -9.08 14.73
N PHE A 71 -12.88 -7.77 14.69
CA PHE A 71 -11.57 -7.15 14.91
C PHE A 71 -11.68 -5.91 15.81
N ASP A 72 -10.62 -5.65 16.57
CA ASP A 72 -10.47 -4.41 17.35
C ASP A 72 -10.50 -3.17 16.45
N ALA A 73 -11.15 -2.11 16.93
CA ALA A 73 -11.39 -0.90 16.16
C ALA A 73 -10.10 -0.15 15.79
N LEU A 74 -9.17 -0.01 16.74
CA LEU A 74 -7.92 0.73 16.52
C LEU A 74 -7.00 -0.05 15.58
N TRP A 75 -6.91 -1.37 15.77
CA TRP A 75 -6.16 -2.24 14.89
C TRP A 75 -6.72 -2.23 13.47
N LEU A 76 -8.05 -2.34 13.31
CA LEU A 76 -8.71 -2.30 12.01
C LEU A 76 -8.49 -0.96 11.30
N LEU A 77 -8.55 0.16 12.02
CA LEU A 77 -8.25 1.47 11.47
C LEU A 77 -6.78 1.55 10.99
N GLY A 78 -5.84 1.04 11.78
CA GLY A 78 -4.42 0.97 11.40
C GLY A 78 -4.19 0.15 10.13
N MET A 79 -4.82 -1.03 10.04
CA MET A 79 -4.77 -1.89 8.86
C MET A 79 -5.38 -1.22 7.63
N THR A 80 -6.46 -0.47 7.82
CA THR A 80 -7.14 0.26 6.74
C THR A 80 -6.27 1.38 6.20
N LEU A 81 -5.64 2.16 7.10
CA LEU A 81 -4.74 3.24 6.73
C LEU A 81 -3.48 2.70 6.02
N SER A 82 -2.91 1.60 6.51
CA SER A 82 -1.77 0.92 5.87
C SER A 82 -2.13 0.44 4.47
N ALA A 83 -3.22 -0.32 4.30
CA ALA A 83 -3.66 -0.80 3.01
C ALA A 83 -3.92 0.36 2.03
N PHE A 84 -4.55 1.44 2.49
CA PHE A 84 -4.77 2.63 1.66
C PHE A 84 -3.46 3.29 1.23
N ALA A 85 -2.55 3.53 2.18
CA ALA A 85 -1.28 4.20 1.91
C ALA A 85 -0.40 3.40 0.94
N GLU A 86 -0.36 2.08 1.11
CA GLU A 86 0.37 1.19 0.22
C GLU A 86 -0.21 1.19 -1.19
N GLU A 87 -1.53 1.04 -1.35
CA GLU A 87 -2.13 1.03 -2.69
C GLU A 87 -2.07 2.41 -3.37
N LEU A 88 -2.14 3.50 -2.60
CA LEU A 88 -1.89 4.85 -3.09
C LEU A 88 -0.46 4.93 -3.67
N PHE A 89 0.52 4.49 -2.91
CA PHE A 89 1.92 4.62 -3.29
C PHE A 89 2.29 3.68 -4.43
N PHE A 90 2.00 2.39 -4.30
CA PHE A 90 2.41 1.39 -5.28
C PHE A 90 1.55 1.45 -6.53
N ARG A 91 0.22 1.56 -6.43
CA ARG A 91 -0.65 1.49 -7.63
C ARG A 91 -0.95 2.84 -8.21
N ALA A 92 -1.49 3.75 -7.40
CA ALA A 92 -1.91 5.03 -7.94
C ALA A 92 -0.71 5.91 -8.32
N TYR A 93 0.43 5.75 -7.66
CA TYR A 93 1.61 6.55 -7.90
C TYR A 93 2.70 5.83 -8.70
N LEU A 94 3.35 4.78 -8.19
CA LEU A 94 4.49 4.14 -8.89
C LEU A 94 4.10 3.50 -10.24
N MET A 95 2.90 2.93 -10.38
CA MET A 95 2.47 2.35 -11.67
C MET A 95 2.20 3.39 -12.77
N LYS A 96 2.30 4.71 -12.47
CA LYS A 96 2.32 5.73 -13.54
C LYS A 96 3.59 5.66 -14.39
N ARG A 97 4.69 5.17 -13.81
CA ARG A 97 6.01 5.06 -14.45
C ARG A 97 6.44 3.62 -14.70
N TYR A 98 6.11 2.73 -13.78
CA TYR A 98 6.57 1.34 -13.80
C TYR A 98 5.42 0.39 -14.16
N SER A 99 5.75 -0.77 -14.72
CA SER A 99 4.74 -1.82 -14.97
C SER A 99 4.28 -2.46 -13.66
N ASN A 100 3.09 -3.07 -13.67
CA ASN A 100 2.57 -3.81 -12.52
C ASN A 100 3.58 -4.85 -12.01
N LEU A 101 4.24 -5.57 -12.92
CA LEU A 101 5.27 -6.56 -12.59
C LEU A 101 6.43 -5.93 -11.78
N LYS A 102 6.97 -4.78 -12.25
CA LYS A 102 8.06 -4.08 -11.56
C LYS A 102 7.62 -3.55 -10.20
N VAL A 103 6.45 -2.94 -10.11
CA VAL A 103 5.90 -2.43 -8.85
C VAL A 103 5.65 -3.57 -7.86
N SER A 104 5.20 -4.73 -8.34
CA SER A 104 4.97 -5.90 -7.49
C SER A 104 6.28 -6.45 -6.93
N LEU A 105 7.37 -6.45 -7.71
CA LEU A 105 8.71 -6.76 -7.19
C LEU A 105 9.18 -5.70 -6.17
N MET A 106 8.95 -4.41 -6.44
CA MET A 106 9.27 -3.33 -5.51
C MET A 106 8.48 -3.43 -4.20
N PHE A 107 7.24 -3.92 -4.25
CA PHE A 107 6.40 -4.12 -3.07
C PHE A 107 6.97 -5.18 -2.10
N VAL A 108 7.61 -6.23 -2.64
CA VAL A 108 8.22 -7.31 -1.85
C VAL A 108 9.38 -6.82 -0.99
N ILE A 109 10.19 -5.90 -1.52
CA ILE A 109 11.43 -5.46 -0.88
C ILE A 109 11.22 -4.92 0.55
N PRO A 110 10.36 -3.91 0.80
CA PRO A 110 10.12 -3.43 2.17
C PRO A 110 9.53 -4.51 3.08
N HIS A 111 8.69 -5.41 2.56
CA HIS A 111 8.14 -6.53 3.33
C HIS A 111 9.23 -7.51 3.75
N PHE A 112 10.16 -7.83 2.85
CA PHE A 112 11.28 -8.71 3.12
C PHE A 112 12.27 -8.11 4.13
N ILE A 113 12.49 -6.79 4.08
CA ILE A 113 13.30 -6.09 5.09
C ILE A 113 12.68 -6.22 6.49
N LEU A 114 11.37 -5.93 6.62
CA LEU A 114 10.68 -5.97 7.91
C LEU A 114 10.56 -7.40 8.45
N TYR A 115 10.16 -8.33 7.59
CA TYR A 115 9.87 -9.72 7.92
C TYR A 115 10.62 -10.67 6.97
N PRO A 116 11.92 -10.92 7.21
CA PRO A 116 12.70 -11.82 6.37
C PRO A 116 12.08 -13.23 6.37
N GLY A 117 11.74 -13.76 5.20
CA GLY A 117 11.17 -15.09 5.08
C GLY A 117 10.44 -15.33 3.75
N ILE A 118 10.02 -16.58 3.51
CA ILE A 118 9.31 -16.93 2.27
C ILE A 118 7.95 -16.21 2.17
N LEU A 119 7.26 -16.01 3.30
CA LEU A 119 5.95 -15.37 3.33
C LEU A 119 5.99 -13.91 2.82
N SER A 120 7.05 -13.16 3.12
CA SER A 120 7.21 -11.80 2.58
C SER A 120 7.51 -11.80 1.09
N LEU A 121 8.23 -12.80 0.57
CA LEU A 121 8.41 -12.96 -0.88
C LEU A 121 7.09 -13.28 -1.59
N LEU A 122 6.22 -14.07 -0.95
CA LEU A 122 4.92 -14.43 -1.50
C LEU A 122 3.97 -13.23 -1.63
N THR A 123 4.23 -12.11 -0.95
CA THR A 123 3.45 -10.85 -1.14
C THR A 123 3.53 -10.33 -2.57
N PHE A 124 4.46 -10.82 -3.39
CA PHE A 124 4.51 -10.59 -4.84
C PHE A 124 3.17 -10.90 -5.53
N PHE A 125 2.57 -12.05 -5.23
CA PHE A 125 1.35 -12.53 -5.90
C PHE A 125 0.11 -11.68 -5.60
N PRO A 126 -0.27 -11.43 -4.33
CA PRO A 126 -1.38 -10.52 -4.05
C PRO A 126 -1.10 -9.11 -4.58
N SER A 127 0.14 -8.62 -4.49
CA SER A 127 0.53 -7.32 -5.06
C SER A 127 0.29 -7.24 -6.58
N LEU A 128 0.59 -8.31 -7.32
CA LEU A 128 0.33 -8.42 -8.74
C LEU A 128 -1.18 -8.39 -9.05
N LEU A 129 -1.98 -9.10 -8.25
CA LEU A 129 -3.43 -9.10 -8.35
C LEU A 129 -4.01 -7.71 -8.09
N PHE A 130 -3.54 -7.01 -7.06
CA PHE A 130 -3.98 -5.66 -6.72
C PHE A 130 -3.68 -4.67 -7.84
N GLY A 131 -2.48 -4.73 -8.44
CA GLY A 131 -2.17 -3.88 -9.58
C GLY A 131 -3.00 -4.20 -10.83
N PHE A 132 -3.34 -5.46 -11.08
CA PHE A 132 -4.28 -5.82 -12.14
C PHE A 132 -5.69 -5.27 -11.86
N ALA A 133 -6.19 -5.46 -10.65
CA ALA A 133 -7.47 -4.92 -10.19
C ALA A 133 -7.53 -3.39 -10.35
N TYR A 134 -6.48 -2.68 -9.93
CA TYR A 134 -6.36 -1.24 -10.11
C TYR A 134 -6.35 -0.84 -11.60
N GLN A 135 -5.65 -1.59 -12.46
CA GLN A 135 -5.64 -1.31 -13.90
C GLN A 135 -7.03 -1.42 -14.53
N LYS A 136 -7.84 -2.40 -14.10
CA LYS A 136 -9.19 -2.62 -14.62
C LYS A 136 -10.23 -1.65 -14.06
N THR A 137 -10.14 -1.31 -12.79
CA THR A 137 -11.15 -0.50 -12.11
C THR A 137 -10.81 0.98 -12.07
N LYS A 138 -9.52 1.33 -12.13
CA LYS A 138 -8.96 2.66 -11.87
C LYS A 138 -9.41 3.25 -10.52
N SER A 139 -9.82 2.39 -9.59
CA SER A 139 -10.37 2.78 -8.29
C SER A 139 -9.35 2.49 -7.21
N LEU A 140 -8.90 3.55 -6.54
CA LEU A 140 -8.07 3.41 -5.35
C LEU A 140 -8.88 2.81 -4.20
N ALA A 141 -10.13 3.25 -4.02
CA ALA A 141 -11.02 2.73 -2.99
C ALA A 141 -11.23 1.22 -3.10
N PHE A 142 -11.45 0.71 -4.32
CA PHE A 142 -11.61 -0.73 -4.56
C PHE A 142 -10.37 -1.53 -4.19
N VAL A 143 -9.21 -1.12 -4.71
CA VAL A 143 -7.98 -1.90 -4.50
C VAL A 143 -7.50 -1.83 -3.05
N SER A 144 -7.69 -0.70 -2.37
CA SER A 144 -7.39 -0.58 -0.93
C SER A 144 -8.29 -1.47 -0.09
N LEU A 145 -9.58 -1.58 -0.43
CA LEU A 145 -10.51 -2.49 0.24
C LEU A 145 -10.13 -3.96 -0.02
N LEU A 146 -9.79 -4.29 -1.26
CA LEU A 146 -9.35 -5.63 -1.63
C LEU A 146 -8.08 -6.04 -0.88
N HIS A 147 -7.11 -5.14 -0.76
CA HIS A 147 -5.90 -5.35 0.01
C HIS A 147 -6.23 -5.53 1.50
N LEU A 148 -7.02 -4.62 2.08
CA LEU A 148 -7.47 -4.76 3.47
C LEU A 148 -8.11 -6.13 3.73
N VAL A 149 -9.09 -6.54 2.91
CA VAL A 149 -9.77 -7.83 3.05
C VAL A 149 -8.79 -8.99 2.94
N SER A 150 -7.84 -8.94 1.99
CA SER A 150 -6.78 -9.94 1.88
C SER A 150 -5.97 -10.08 3.17
N ASN A 151 -5.61 -8.94 3.80
CA ASN A 151 -4.86 -8.95 5.05
C ASN A 151 -5.71 -9.50 6.20
N LEU A 152 -6.97 -9.10 6.32
CA LEU A 152 -7.87 -9.59 7.37
C LEU A 152 -8.07 -11.11 7.29
N VAL A 153 -8.27 -11.64 6.08
CA VAL A 153 -8.39 -13.08 5.84
C VAL A 153 -7.09 -13.80 6.21
N TYR A 154 -5.94 -13.28 5.76
CA TYR A 154 -4.64 -13.85 6.09
C TYR A 154 -4.40 -13.92 7.61
N PHE A 155 -4.63 -12.82 8.33
CA PHE A 155 -4.46 -12.80 9.78
C PHE A 155 -5.40 -13.77 10.50
N LYS A 156 -6.67 -13.88 10.06
CA LYS A 156 -7.62 -14.81 10.65
C LYS A 156 -7.25 -16.27 10.39
N LEU A 157 -6.75 -16.59 9.19
CA LEU A 157 -6.31 -17.94 8.85
C LEU A 157 -5.08 -18.35 9.67
N ILE A 158 -4.09 -17.47 9.78
CA ILE A 158 -2.89 -17.74 10.57
C ILE A 158 -3.21 -17.87 12.07
N SER A 159 -4.04 -16.98 12.62
CA SER A 159 -4.40 -17.09 14.04
C SER A 159 -5.15 -18.39 14.35
N SER A 160 -5.98 -18.86 13.42
CA SER A 160 -6.70 -20.13 13.55
C SER A 160 -5.75 -21.34 13.47
N LEU A 161 -4.70 -21.29 12.66
CA LEU A 161 -3.71 -22.37 12.56
C LEU A 161 -2.79 -22.48 13.78
N LEU A 162 -2.52 -21.36 14.47
CA LEU A 162 -1.68 -21.33 15.67
C LEU A 162 -2.42 -21.71 16.97
N THR A 163 -3.74 -21.92 16.89
CA THR A 163 -4.59 -22.29 18.03
C THR A 163 -4.98 -23.78 18.04
N PHE A 164 -4.46 -24.57 17.10
CA PHE A 164 -4.47 -26.03 17.11
C PHE A 164 -3.06 -26.56 17.41
#